data_AF-A0A2J5PI92-F1
#
_entry.id   AF-A0A2J5PI92-F1
#
_cell.length_a   1.000
_cell.length_b   1.000
_cell.length_c   1.000
_cell.angle_alpha   90.00
_cell.angle_beta   90.00
_cell.angle_gamma   90.00
#
_symmetry.space_group_name_H-M   'P 1'
#
loop_
_entity.id
_entity.type
_entity.pdbx_description
1 polymer ?
#
loop_
_entity_poly.entity_id
_entity_poly.type
_entity_poly.pdbx_seq_one_letter_code
_entity_poly.pdbx_strand_id
1 'polypeptide(L)' 'VALRDNQVRLTVADNGRGVPDHAERSNHYGLIIMRDRAQSLRGDCQVRRRETGGTEVVVTFIPEKSFSIQ' A
#
# COMPACT_ATOMS: atom_id res chain seq x y z
N VAL A 1 -3.94 10.31 -0.01
CA VAL A 1 -3.83 9.87 1.40
C VAL A 1 -5.09 10.31 2.12
N ALA A 2 -5.67 9.45 2.94
CA ALA A 2 -6.81 9.77 3.80
C ALA A 2 -6.45 9.49 5.27
N LEU A 3 -7.02 10.28 6.18
CA LEU A 3 -6.89 10.12 7.63
C LEU A 3 -8.27 9.82 8.20
N ARG A 4 -8.41 8.72 8.95
CA ARG A 4 -9.64 8.37 9.71
C ARG A 4 -9.24 7.68 11.01
N ASP A 5 -9.78 8.10 12.15
CA ASP A 5 -9.56 7.46 13.45
C ASP A 5 -8.07 7.22 13.79
N ASN A 6 -7.23 8.23 13.51
CA ASN A 6 -5.76 8.16 13.63
C ASN A 6 -5.10 7.05 12.79
N GLN A 7 -5.77 6.55 11.75
CA GLN A 7 -5.21 5.67 10.74
C GLN A 7 -4.97 6.45 9.45
N VAL A 8 -3.78 6.27 8.88
CA VAL A 8 -3.41 6.76 7.56
C VAL A 8 -3.73 5.67 6.54
N ARG A 9 -4.44 6.02 5.46
CA ARG A 9 -4.59 5.21 4.25
C ARG A 9 -3.95 5.91 3.06
N LEU A 10 -2.86 5.36 2.55
CA LEU A 10 -2.25 5.75 1.28
C LEU A 10 -2.74 4.81 0.18
N THR A 11 -3.04 5.36 -0.99
CA THR A 11 -3.44 4.59 -2.16
C THR A 11 -2.70 5.15 -3.37
N VAL A 12 -1.98 4.26 -4.06
CA VAL A 12 -1.33 4.53 -5.35
C VAL A 12 -2.03 3.65 -6.37
N ALA A 13 -2.52 4.24 -7.45
CA ALA A 13 -3.23 3.52 -8.49
C ALA A 13 -2.70 3.92 -9.86
N ASP A 14 -2.44 2.93 -10.70
CA ASP A 14 -2.14 3.12 -12.11
C ASP A 14 -3.28 2.55 -12.99
N ASN A 15 -3.20 2.82 -14.28
CA ASN A 15 -4.11 2.34 -15.32
C ASN A 15 -3.38 1.44 -16.36
N GLY A 16 -2.28 0.82 -15.97
CA GLY A 16 -1.50 -0.09 -16.81
C GLY A 16 -2.15 -1.47 -16.95
N ARG A 17 -1.35 -2.50 -17.26
CA ARG A 17 -1.87 -3.88 -17.41
C ARG A 17 -2.28 -4.54 -16.08
N GLY A 18 -1.72 -4.07 -14.97
CA GLY A 18 -1.86 -4.66 -13.63
C GLY A 18 -0.77 -5.67 -13.27
N VAL A 19 -0.74 -6.04 -11.99
CA VAL A 19 0.13 -7.11 -11.46
C VAL A 19 -0.55 -8.47 -11.58
N PRO A 20 0.22 -9.57 -11.62
CA PRO A 20 -0.32 -10.92 -11.45
C PRO A 20 -0.98 -11.11 -10.08
N ASP A 21 -1.98 -11.98 -9.97
CA ASP A 21 -2.70 -12.26 -8.71
C ASP A 21 -1.79 -12.82 -7.59
N HIS A 22 -0.62 -13.35 -7.95
CA HIS A 22 0.40 -13.87 -7.03
C HIS A 22 1.77 -13.20 -7.24
N ALA A 23 1.79 -11.89 -7.46
CA ALA A 23 3.02 -11.11 -7.67
C ALA A 23 4.04 -11.19 -6.51
N GLU A 24 3.66 -11.75 -5.37
CA GLU A 24 4.53 -11.89 -4.20
C GLU A 24 5.56 -13.02 -4.31
N ARG A 25 5.44 -13.92 -5.31
CA ARG A 25 6.34 -15.09 -5.42
C ARG A 25 7.68 -14.71 -6.07
N SER A 26 8.71 -14.68 -5.22
CA SER A 26 10.17 -14.72 -5.41
C SER A 26 10.82 -13.77 -6.45
N ASN A 27 11.74 -12.93 -5.96
CA ASN A 27 12.55 -11.89 -6.65
C ASN A 27 11.86 -10.54 -6.91
N HIS A 28 10.63 -10.34 -6.41
CA HIS A 28 9.96 -9.04 -6.45
C HIS A 28 10.29 -8.19 -5.21
N TYR A 29 11.58 -7.84 -5.05
CA TYR A 29 12.10 -7.09 -3.90
C TYR A 29 11.30 -5.81 -3.61
N GLY A 30 10.82 -5.11 -4.64
CA GLY A 30 9.99 -3.92 -4.46
C GLY A 30 8.72 -4.18 -3.64
N LEU A 31 7.99 -5.27 -3.93
CA LEU A 31 6.76 -5.61 -3.20
C LEU A 31 7.06 -6.06 -1.77
N ILE A 32 8.14 -6.85 -1.59
CA ILE A 32 8.60 -7.30 -0.27
C ILE A 32 8.97 -6.09 0.60
N ILE A 33 9.78 -5.17 0.07
CA ILE A 33 10.19 -3.96 0.78
C ILE A 33 8.96 -3.11 1.16
N MET A 34 8.01 -2.91 0.24
CA MET A 34 6.80 -2.14 0.56
C MET A 34 6.02 -2.75 1.73
N ARG A 35 5.91 -4.09 1.77
CA ARG A 35 5.27 -4.80 2.88
C ARG A 35 6.07 -4.67 4.18
N ASP A 36 7.39 -4.91 4.14
CA ASP A 36 8.25 -4.79 5.32
C ASP A 36 8.20 -3.37 5.90
N ARG A 37 8.19 -2.34 5.04
CA ARG A 37 8.07 -0.94 5.48
C ARG A 37 6.72 -0.65 6.11
N ALA A 38 5.61 -1.14 5.54
CA ALA A 38 4.29 -1.00 6.18
C ALA A 38 4.23 -1.73 7.53
N GLN A 39 4.79 -2.94 7.62
CA GLN A 39 4.85 -3.70 8.86
C GLN A 39 5.69 -3.01 9.94
N SER A 40 6.78 -2.32 9.57
CA SER A 40 7.57 -1.54 10.52
C SER A 40 6.77 -0.41 11.20
N LEU A 41 5.69 0.04 10.57
CA LEU A 41 4.73 1.02 11.11
C LEU A 41 3.52 0.36 11.80
N ARG A 42 3.59 -0.95 12.09
CA ARG A 42 2.45 -1.76 12.56
C ARG A 42 1.23 -1.64 11.63
N GLY A 43 1.50 -1.52 10.35
CA GLY A 43 0.52 -1.37 9.29
C GLY A 43 0.46 -2.56 8.34
N ASP A 44 -0.28 -2.39 7.25
CA ASP A 44 -0.48 -3.37 6.18
C ASP A 44 -0.23 -2.73 4.81
N CYS A 45 0.18 -3.56 3.83
CA CYS A 45 0.38 -3.16 2.44
C CYS A 45 -0.24 -4.22 1.52
N GLN A 46 -1.26 -3.81 0.77
CA GLN A 46 -1.97 -4.66 -0.17
C GLN A 46 -1.69 -4.21 -1.59
N VAL A 47 -1.34 -5.16 -2.45
CA VAL A 47 -1.08 -4.92 -3.86
C VAL A 47 -2.01 -5.80 -4.66
N ARG A 48 -2.87 -5.20 -5.48
CA ARG A 48 -3.88 -5.93 -6.25
C ARG A 48 -4.04 -5.36 -7.65
N ARG A 49 -4.48 -6.23 -8.56
CA ARG A 49 -4.99 -5.80 -9.86
C ARG A 49 -6.36 -5.12 -9.66
N ARG A 50 -6.60 -4.04 -10.40
CA ARG A 50 -7.88 -3.34 -10.41
C ARG A 50 -8.81 -3.95 -11.46
N GLU A 51 -10.11 -3.98 -11.18
CA GLU A 51 -11.14 -4.44 -12.12
C GLU A 51 -11.15 -3.62 -13.42
N THR A 52 -10.86 -2.32 -13.31
CA THR A 52 -10.79 -1.38 -14.43
C THR A 52 -9.46 -1.45 -15.21
N GLY A 53 -8.59 -2.41 -14.90
CA GLY A 53 -7.20 -2.43 -15.35
C GLY A 53 -6.27 -1.60 -14.45
N GLY A 54 -4.99 -1.93 -14.47
CA GLY A 54 -3.93 -1.35 -13.66
C GLY A 54 -3.71 -2.02 -12.31
N THR A 55 -2.81 -1.43 -11.54
CA THR A 55 -2.44 -1.88 -10.18
C THR A 55 -2.96 -0.88 -9.15
N GLU A 56 -3.42 -1.38 -8.01
CA GLU A 56 -3.64 -0.59 -6.80
C GLU A 56 -2.73 -1.10 -5.69
N VAL A 57 -2.02 -0.15 -5.07
CA VAL A 57 -1.26 -0.36 -3.83
C VAL A 57 -1.93 0.42 -2.73
N VAL A 58 -2.36 -0.27 -1.68
CA VAL A 58 -2.97 0.32 -0.49
C VAL A 58 -2.04 0.10 0.69
N VAL A 59 -1.67 1.17 1.39
CA VAL A 59 -0.92 1.10 2.64
C VAL A 59 -1.76 1.69 3.77
N THR A 60 -1.90 0.96 4.87
CA THR A 60 -2.61 1.42 6.07
C THR A 60 -1.71 1.32 7.29
N PHE A 61 -1.59 2.38 8.09
CA PHE A 61 -0.81 2.35 9.33
C PHE A 61 -1.30 3.41 10.31
N ILE A 62 -0.90 3.30 11.58
CA ILE A 62 -1.14 4.31 12.61
C ILE A 62 0.14 5.14 12.74
N PRO A 63 0.12 6.46 12.45
CA PRO A 63 1.30 7.30 12.57
C PRO A 63 1.64 7.49 14.06
N GLU A 64 2.93 7.49 14.41
CA GLU A 64 3.38 7.71 15.80
C GLU A 64 3.13 9.13 16.30
N LYS A 65 3.01 10.10 15.37
CA LYS A 65 2.66 11.47 15.66
C LYS A 65 1.40 11.81 14.86
N SER A 66 0.47 12.49 15.52
CA SER A 66 -0.71 13.03 14.85
C SER A 66 -0.24 13.98 13.74
N PHE A 67 -0.66 13.71 12.51
CA PHE A 67 -0.48 14.65 11.42
C PHE A 67 -1.48 15.79 11.59
N SER A 68 -1.01 16.93 12.07
CA SER A 68 -1.65 18.21 11.79
C SER A 68 -1.28 18.60 10.35
N ILE A 69 -2.25 18.55 9.44
CA ILE A 69 -2.08 19.21 8.14
C ILE A 69 -2.08 20.70 8.46
N GLN A 70 -0.91 21.33 8.34
CA GLN A 70 -0.74 22.76 8.49
C GLN A 70 -0.94 23.45 7.14
#